data_AF-A0A2M8PRZ2-F1
#
_entry.id   AF-A0A2M8PRZ2-F1
#
_cell.length_a   1.000
_cell.length_b   1.000
_cell.length_c   1.000
_cell.angle_alpha   90.00
_cell.angle_beta   90.00
_cell.angle_gamma   90.00
#
_symmetry.space_group_name_H-M   'P 1'
#
loop_
_entity.id
_entity.type
_entity.pdbx_description
1 polymer ?
#
loop_
_entity_poly.entity_id
_entity_poly.type
_entity_poly.pdbx_seq_one_letter_code
_entity_poly.pdbx_strand_id
1 'polypeptide(L)'
;MYQNKYSSLGALQLSHSTLNRYHLEDDDVLVYLHIPKTAGTSFVHILKQHFEENKIMQQPFMTLPKVDAESLAGYDLISGHFTYDILKFISRPHFIITMLRHPIDRVLSYYGFVREMPKNPVHEYANEFPFDQFIDLPHKAIRWHVYNQMTAMLSNITMWDEPPTEDDLQLAKQNLQEMAFVGMTEFFDESVRLLNYTFHWHDNASQIPRHNITRNRQQRAQVAPNVLERLAKYNQLDLELHQFAVGLFRQRYQQMVDELMIADQIYTHGYQQVVEQLQQANKHNKEQKRWFDIRFRQLEESTMDVEVPLQKFNLMQEQSTEDFVKNRIRLDEEDVLVFIHIPKTAGSSFIQVLQENFEHIANLPPISMIESQADLEALSGGSRILVGHVTNCIERYLPKKPLYITMLRHPVERTISAYYHTQRDEDNLFHQLACKQDLENFLKNQQVRNYYENLMARHIAADYPWQELSQHVDIIKQRIEQMPFVGITEYFEQSILLLHHRFGWQYHDHLPKLNIGNTPSRNQFPQHVIDAILEMNQVDLEIYHFAKQRFMLNYQQMLFDLFTTEHPSSATDAIIHALRIIYRQLVPLRARLFLRNLRTGNLSAG
;
A
#
# COMPACT_ATOMS: atom_id res chain seq x y z
N MET A 1 18.41 -31.97 5.08
CA MET A 1 19.33 -31.38 4.07
C MET A 1 18.54 -30.90 2.84
N TYR A 2 17.71 -29.86 2.99
CA TYR A 2 17.07 -29.15 1.86
C TYR A 2 17.19 -27.63 2.08
N GLN A 3 18.38 -27.20 2.48
CA GLN A 3 18.90 -25.85 2.28
C GLN A 3 19.83 -25.92 1.06
N ASN A 4 19.79 -24.92 0.18
CA ASN A 4 20.54 -24.78 -1.08
C ASN A 4 20.04 -25.57 -2.30
N LYS A 5 19.04 -25.01 -3.02
CA LYS A 5 18.95 -25.12 -4.48
C LYS A 5 17.95 -24.16 -5.16
N TYR A 6 17.91 -22.87 -4.80
CA TYR A 6 17.20 -21.84 -5.62
C TYR A 6 17.90 -20.47 -5.56
N SER A 7 19.23 -20.48 -5.57
CA SER A 7 20.10 -19.28 -5.59
C SER A 7 20.44 -18.85 -7.03
N SER A 8 19.47 -18.85 -7.94
CA SER A 8 19.65 -18.35 -9.32
C SER A 8 18.30 -18.05 -9.97
N LEU A 9 17.61 -17.02 -9.49
CA LEU A 9 16.60 -16.31 -10.25
C LEU A 9 17.04 -14.84 -10.25
N GLY A 10 17.37 -14.34 -11.44
CA GLY A 10 17.87 -13.00 -11.66
C GLY A 10 16.95 -11.95 -11.06
N ALA A 11 17.56 -10.84 -10.65
CA ALA A 11 16.91 -9.66 -10.10
C ALA A 11 15.73 -9.22 -11.00
N LEU A 12 14.51 -9.61 -10.61
CA LEU A 12 13.30 -8.90 -11.00
C LEU A 12 13.37 -7.55 -10.30
N GLN A 13 13.48 -6.47 -11.08
CA GLN A 13 13.40 -5.09 -10.60
C GLN A 13 12.16 -4.94 -9.71
N LEU A 14 12.39 -4.70 -8.42
CA LEU A 14 11.35 -4.45 -7.44
C LEU A 14 10.72 -3.09 -7.72
N SER A 15 9.66 -3.05 -8.55
CA SER A 15 8.81 -1.87 -8.67
C SER A 15 8.02 -1.70 -7.37
N HIS A 16 8.47 -0.77 -6.52
CA HIS A 16 7.82 -0.47 -5.24
C HIS A 16 6.61 0.45 -5.46
N SER A 17 5.50 -0.10 -5.96
CA SER A 17 4.19 0.54 -5.87
C SER A 17 3.60 0.31 -4.47
N THR A 18 3.11 1.34 -3.79
CA THR A 18 2.34 1.16 -2.53
C THR A 18 1.13 0.28 -2.82
N LEU A 19 0.85 -0.73 -1.96
CA LEU A 19 -0.33 -1.58 -2.11
C LEU A 19 -1.58 -0.70 -2.03
N ASN A 20 -2.40 -0.71 -3.09
CA ASN A 20 -3.67 0.02 -3.08
C ASN A 20 -4.58 -0.53 -1.99
N ARG A 21 -5.12 0.38 -1.17
CA ARG A 21 -6.21 0.07 -0.25
C ARG A 21 -7.47 0.79 -0.72
N TYR A 22 -8.61 0.11 -0.62
CA TYR A 22 -9.88 0.53 -1.18
C TYR A 22 -10.93 0.58 -0.09
N HIS A 23 -11.66 1.70 -0.02
CA HIS A 23 -12.91 1.78 0.72
C HIS A 23 -14.03 1.59 -0.31
N LEU A 24 -14.88 0.58 -0.10
CA LEU A 24 -16.09 0.43 -0.91
C LEU A 24 -17.10 1.47 -0.44
N GLU A 25 -17.46 2.39 -1.33
CA GLU A 25 -18.56 3.33 -1.17
C GLU A 25 -19.90 2.64 -1.50
N ASP A 26 -21.02 3.23 -1.09
CA ASP A 26 -22.36 2.62 -1.25
C ASP A 26 -22.73 2.32 -2.72
N ASP A 27 -22.16 3.05 -3.68
CA ASP A 27 -22.42 2.86 -5.12
C ASP A 27 -21.42 1.90 -5.80
N ASP A 28 -20.37 1.44 -5.09
CA ASP A 28 -19.36 0.54 -5.67
C ASP A 28 -19.87 -0.90 -5.80
N VAL A 29 -19.43 -1.59 -6.84
CA VAL A 29 -19.72 -3.01 -7.08
C VAL A 29 -18.44 -3.85 -6.99
N LEU A 30 -18.46 -4.91 -6.20
CA LEU A 30 -17.37 -5.88 -6.16
C LEU A 30 -17.67 -7.06 -7.11
N VAL A 31 -16.80 -7.26 -8.10
CA VAL A 31 -16.91 -8.32 -9.10
C VAL A 31 -15.89 -9.40 -8.81
N TYR A 32 -16.36 -10.57 -8.35
CA TYR A 32 -15.51 -11.75 -8.18
C TYR A 32 -15.59 -12.66 -9.42
N LEU A 33 -14.56 -12.56 -10.27
CA LEU A 33 -14.35 -13.46 -11.39
C LEU A 33 -13.94 -14.83 -10.86
N HIS A 34 -14.91 -15.71 -10.66
CA HIS A 34 -14.70 -17.00 -10.04
C HIS A 34 -14.24 -18.03 -11.08
N ILE A 35 -12.96 -18.36 -11.05
CA ILE A 35 -12.41 -19.47 -11.84
C ILE A 35 -12.80 -20.81 -11.19
N PRO A 36 -13.34 -21.78 -11.93
CA PRO A 36 -13.65 -23.09 -11.38
C PRO A 36 -12.46 -23.74 -10.67
N LYS A 37 -12.74 -24.26 -9.47
CA LYS A 37 -11.81 -25.08 -8.66
C LYS A 37 -10.61 -24.32 -8.07
N THR A 38 -10.70 -23.01 -7.91
CA THR A 38 -9.70 -22.16 -7.21
C THR A 38 -10.17 -21.75 -5.79
N ALA A 39 -10.78 -22.70 -5.06
CA ALA A 39 -11.36 -22.49 -3.72
C ALA A 39 -12.49 -21.43 -3.65
N GLY A 40 -13.10 -21.08 -4.79
CA GLY A 40 -14.07 -19.99 -4.82
C GLY A 40 -15.36 -20.21 -4.03
N THR A 41 -15.76 -21.43 -3.66
CA THR A 41 -16.92 -21.61 -2.76
C THR A 41 -16.64 -21.10 -1.34
N SER A 42 -15.46 -21.44 -0.80
CA SER A 42 -15.03 -20.92 0.51
C SER A 42 -14.80 -19.42 0.45
N PHE A 43 -14.21 -18.93 -0.65
CA PHE A 43 -13.95 -17.51 -0.85
C PHE A 43 -15.25 -16.69 -0.98
N VAL A 44 -16.22 -17.15 -1.77
CA VAL A 44 -17.54 -16.49 -1.85
C VAL A 44 -18.21 -16.43 -0.49
N HIS A 45 -18.11 -17.49 0.34
CA HIS A 45 -18.68 -17.46 1.67
C HIS A 45 -18.08 -16.33 2.53
N ILE A 46 -16.78 -16.04 2.39
CA ILE A 46 -16.13 -14.91 3.05
C ILE A 46 -16.66 -13.58 2.50
N LEU A 47 -16.73 -13.44 1.17
CA LEU A 47 -17.27 -12.22 0.55
C LEU A 47 -18.69 -11.91 1.03
N LYS A 48 -19.57 -12.91 1.09
CA LYS A 48 -20.98 -12.74 1.51
C LYS A 48 -21.15 -12.16 2.91
N GLN A 49 -20.13 -12.23 3.77
CA GLN A 49 -20.20 -11.66 5.13
C GLN A 49 -20.13 -10.12 5.14
N HIS A 50 -19.78 -9.51 4.00
CA HIS A 50 -19.60 -8.06 3.86
C HIS A 50 -20.70 -7.37 3.06
N PHE A 51 -21.71 -8.11 2.59
CA PHE A 51 -22.80 -7.58 1.77
C PHE A 51 -24.15 -8.09 2.28
N GLU A 52 -25.21 -7.33 2.04
CA GLU A 52 -26.59 -7.77 2.35
C GLU A 52 -27.01 -8.93 1.43
N GLU A 53 -27.75 -9.92 1.96
CA GLU A 53 -28.07 -11.14 1.20
C GLU A 53 -28.84 -10.88 -0.10
N ASN A 54 -29.73 -9.88 -0.11
CA ASN A 54 -30.49 -9.42 -1.28
C ASN A 54 -29.64 -8.60 -2.28
N LYS A 55 -28.43 -8.20 -1.90
CA LYS A 55 -27.48 -7.44 -2.72
C LYS A 55 -26.39 -8.31 -3.34
N ILE A 56 -26.51 -9.63 -3.26
CA ILE A 56 -25.52 -10.59 -3.75
C ILE A 56 -26.07 -11.38 -4.93
N MET A 57 -25.41 -11.27 -6.08
CA MET A 57 -25.60 -12.17 -7.21
C MET A 57 -24.52 -13.26 -7.19
N GLN A 58 -24.95 -14.52 -7.16
CA GLN A 58 -24.06 -15.66 -7.35
C GLN A 58 -24.57 -16.58 -8.46
N GLN A 59 -23.84 -16.67 -9.56
CA GLN A 59 -24.15 -17.61 -10.64
C GLN A 59 -23.22 -18.83 -10.66
N PRO A 60 -23.77 -20.06 -10.53
CA PRO A 60 -22.98 -21.28 -10.43
C PRO A 60 -22.59 -21.91 -11.80
N PHE A 61 -23.02 -21.36 -12.94
CA PHE A 61 -22.75 -21.94 -14.27
C PHE A 61 -22.34 -20.88 -15.29
N MET A 62 -21.53 -21.27 -16.29
CA MET A 62 -21.16 -20.43 -17.44
C MET A 62 -22.31 -20.33 -18.45
N THR A 63 -23.47 -19.84 -18.02
CA THR A 63 -24.56 -19.55 -18.92
C THR A 63 -24.88 -18.06 -18.77
N LEU A 64 -24.45 -17.29 -19.78
CA LEU A 64 -24.81 -15.89 -19.99
C LEU A 64 -26.26 -15.60 -20.45
N PRO A 65 -27.20 -16.53 -20.72
CA PRO A 65 -28.47 -16.13 -21.30
C PRO A 65 -29.36 -15.55 -20.20
N LYS A 66 -29.57 -14.22 -20.31
CA LYS A 66 -30.42 -13.32 -19.50
C LYS A 66 -29.73 -12.57 -18.36
N VAL A 67 -28.55 -12.01 -18.61
CA VAL A 67 -28.02 -10.93 -17.77
C VAL A 67 -27.98 -9.67 -18.62
N ASP A 68 -28.75 -8.67 -18.24
CA ASP A 68 -28.70 -7.29 -18.77
C ASP A 68 -28.32 -6.31 -17.65
N ALA A 69 -28.03 -5.06 -18.02
CA ALA A 69 -27.63 -4.04 -17.05
C ALA A 69 -28.70 -3.79 -15.97
N GLU A 70 -29.99 -3.91 -16.34
CA GLU A 70 -31.11 -3.74 -15.41
C GLU A 70 -31.12 -4.86 -14.35
N SER A 71 -30.85 -6.10 -14.76
CA SER A 71 -30.77 -7.25 -13.86
C SER A 71 -29.59 -7.20 -12.90
N LEU A 72 -28.51 -6.47 -13.24
CA LEU A 72 -27.32 -6.32 -12.39
C LEU A 72 -27.34 -5.09 -11.49
N ALA A 73 -28.13 -4.07 -11.81
CA ALA A 73 -28.11 -2.78 -11.15
C ALA A 73 -28.31 -2.86 -9.63
N GLY A 74 -29.09 -3.84 -9.15
CA GLY A 74 -29.43 -4.01 -7.73
C GLY A 74 -28.37 -4.71 -6.87
N TYR A 75 -27.29 -5.25 -7.45
CA TYR A 75 -26.31 -6.06 -6.73
C TYR A 75 -25.00 -5.31 -6.47
N ASP A 76 -24.47 -5.48 -5.26
CA ASP A 76 -23.21 -4.87 -4.81
C ASP A 76 -22.06 -5.89 -4.82
N LEU A 77 -22.39 -7.19 -4.79
CA LEU A 77 -21.45 -8.29 -5.02
C LEU A 77 -21.95 -9.14 -6.19
N ILE A 78 -21.14 -9.23 -7.26
CA ILE A 78 -21.41 -10.04 -8.44
C ILE A 78 -20.34 -11.13 -8.53
N SER A 79 -20.73 -12.40 -8.40
CA SER A 79 -19.83 -13.53 -8.43
C SER A 79 -20.32 -14.66 -9.33
N GLY A 80 -19.42 -15.22 -10.14
CA GLY A 80 -19.76 -16.36 -10.97
C GLY A 80 -18.66 -16.78 -11.93
N HIS A 81 -18.93 -17.89 -12.63
CA HIS A 81 -18.06 -18.42 -13.68
C HIS A 81 -18.30 -17.66 -14.99
N PHE A 82 -17.97 -16.39 -15.02
CA PHE A 82 -18.03 -15.54 -16.22
C PHE A 82 -16.65 -14.98 -16.55
N THR A 83 -16.52 -14.51 -17.77
CA THR A 83 -15.34 -13.80 -18.27
C THR A 83 -15.46 -12.29 -18.01
N TYR A 84 -14.47 -11.51 -18.45
CA TYR A 84 -14.46 -10.05 -18.38
C TYR A 84 -15.67 -9.38 -19.09
N ASP A 85 -16.34 -10.07 -20.01
CA ASP A 85 -17.53 -9.57 -20.69
C ASP A 85 -18.68 -9.17 -19.77
N ILE A 86 -18.74 -9.72 -18.55
CA ILE A 86 -19.74 -9.32 -17.55
C ILE A 86 -19.70 -7.81 -17.26
N LEU A 87 -18.52 -7.19 -17.36
CA LEU A 87 -18.29 -5.79 -17.03
C LEU A 87 -19.02 -4.86 -17.99
N LYS A 88 -19.33 -5.32 -19.22
CA LYS A 88 -20.15 -4.57 -20.20
C LYS A 88 -21.56 -4.28 -19.70
N PHE A 89 -22.03 -5.03 -18.70
CA PHE A 89 -23.36 -4.89 -18.11
C PHE A 89 -23.34 -4.18 -16.75
N ILE A 90 -22.16 -3.75 -16.27
CA ILE A 90 -22.00 -3.07 -14.98
C ILE A 90 -21.66 -1.60 -15.26
N SER A 91 -22.64 -0.72 -15.10
CA SER A 91 -22.47 0.73 -15.31
C SER A 91 -21.97 1.48 -14.06
N ARG A 92 -22.02 0.82 -12.89
CA ARG A 92 -21.56 1.36 -11.61
C ARG A 92 -20.03 1.24 -11.49
N PRO A 93 -19.37 2.12 -10.71
CA PRO A 93 -17.96 1.94 -10.35
C PRO A 93 -17.75 0.54 -9.77
N HIS A 94 -16.67 -0.14 -10.16
CA HIS A 94 -16.48 -1.52 -9.76
C HIS A 94 -15.02 -1.90 -9.51
N PHE A 95 -14.84 -2.87 -8.63
CA PHE A 95 -13.55 -3.48 -8.30
C PHE A 95 -13.56 -4.96 -8.70
N ILE A 96 -12.54 -5.39 -9.42
CA ILE A 96 -12.42 -6.77 -9.89
C ILE A 96 -11.47 -7.52 -8.98
N ILE A 97 -11.89 -8.71 -8.56
CA ILE A 97 -11.08 -9.60 -7.73
C ILE A 97 -11.13 -11.03 -8.27
N THR A 98 -10.08 -11.82 -8.02
CA THR A 98 -10.07 -13.25 -8.40
C THR A 98 -9.21 -14.11 -7.46
N MET A 99 -9.31 -15.42 -7.62
CA MET A 99 -8.49 -16.45 -6.95
C MET A 99 -7.93 -17.41 -7.99
N LEU A 100 -6.62 -17.65 -7.94
CA LEU A 100 -5.91 -18.61 -8.78
C LEU A 100 -5.47 -19.85 -8.00
N ARG A 101 -5.01 -20.85 -8.74
CA ARG A 101 -4.48 -22.11 -8.21
C ARG A 101 -3.48 -22.71 -9.18
N HIS A 102 -2.51 -23.47 -8.69
CA HIS A 102 -1.59 -24.22 -9.54
C HIS A 102 -2.39 -25.02 -10.60
N PRO A 103 -2.09 -24.88 -11.90
CA PRO A 103 -2.92 -25.42 -12.98
C PRO A 103 -3.17 -26.92 -12.87
N ILE A 104 -2.11 -27.69 -12.62
CA ILE A 104 -2.21 -29.16 -12.41
C ILE A 104 -3.13 -29.50 -11.24
N ASP A 105 -3.01 -28.77 -10.13
CA ASP A 105 -3.85 -29.00 -8.95
C ASP A 105 -5.31 -28.59 -9.17
N ARG A 106 -5.55 -27.58 -10.01
CA ARG A 106 -6.89 -27.18 -10.47
C ARG A 106 -7.53 -28.32 -11.28
N VAL A 107 -6.79 -28.93 -12.22
CA VAL A 107 -7.28 -30.06 -13.04
C VAL A 107 -7.56 -31.30 -12.17
N LEU A 108 -6.65 -31.65 -11.25
CA LEU A 108 -6.86 -32.76 -10.30
C LEU A 108 -8.10 -32.54 -9.42
N SER A 109 -8.30 -31.30 -8.96
CA SER A 109 -9.47 -30.88 -8.19
C SER A 109 -10.76 -30.92 -9.01
N TYR A 110 -10.69 -30.59 -10.31
CA TYR A 110 -11.81 -30.71 -11.23
C TYR A 110 -12.22 -32.17 -11.41
N TYR A 111 -11.28 -33.07 -11.71
CA TYR A 111 -11.57 -34.50 -11.86
C TYR A 111 -12.24 -35.10 -10.62
N GLY A 112 -11.67 -34.85 -9.43
CA GLY A 112 -12.28 -35.32 -8.18
C GLY A 112 -13.67 -34.74 -7.92
N PHE A 113 -13.90 -33.47 -8.24
CA PHE A 113 -15.22 -32.85 -8.12
C PHE A 113 -16.26 -33.44 -9.06
N VAL A 114 -15.91 -33.69 -10.32
CA VAL A 114 -16.81 -34.30 -11.31
C VAL A 114 -17.24 -35.68 -10.82
N ARG A 115 -16.33 -36.49 -10.27
CA ARG A 115 -16.64 -37.81 -9.69
C ARG A 115 -17.55 -37.76 -8.47
N GLU A 116 -17.55 -36.67 -7.71
CA GLU A 116 -18.41 -36.49 -6.53
C GLU A 116 -19.75 -35.81 -6.86
N MET A 117 -19.97 -35.36 -8.11
CA MET A 117 -21.15 -34.60 -8.52
C MET A 117 -21.95 -35.32 -9.63
N PRO A 118 -22.92 -36.20 -9.29
CA PRO A 118 -23.70 -36.97 -10.26
C PRO A 118 -24.45 -36.13 -11.30
N LYS A 119 -24.78 -34.88 -10.98
CA LYS A 119 -25.45 -33.94 -11.90
C LYS A 119 -24.51 -33.30 -12.91
N ASN A 120 -23.19 -33.49 -12.79
CA ASN A 120 -22.24 -32.93 -13.73
C ASN A 120 -22.36 -33.65 -15.10
N PRO A 121 -22.45 -32.93 -16.23
CA PRO A 121 -22.58 -33.54 -17.55
C PRO A 121 -21.48 -34.54 -17.91
N VAL A 122 -20.30 -34.43 -17.27
CA VAL A 122 -19.17 -35.32 -17.53
C VAL A 122 -18.89 -36.31 -16.38
N HIS A 123 -19.85 -36.50 -15.47
CA HIS A 123 -19.74 -37.43 -14.34
C HIS A 123 -19.48 -38.87 -14.76
N GLU A 124 -20.24 -39.36 -15.76
CA GLU A 124 -20.12 -40.74 -16.25
C GLU A 124 -18.72 -41.00 -16.81
N TYR A 125 -18.18 -40.07 -17.63
CA TYR A 125 -16.82 -40.16 -18.14
C TYR A 125 -15.76 -40.20 -17.03
N ALA A 126 -15.92 -39.43 -15.95
CA ALA A 126 -14.95 -39.43 -14.86
C ALA A 126 -14.98 -40.70 -14.00
N ASN A 127 -16.08 -41.47 -14.03
CA ASN A 127 -16.18 -42.77 -13.37
C ASN A 127 -15.77 -43.93 -14.27
N GLU A 128 -15.96 -43.80 -15.58
CA GLU A 128 -15.55 -44.80 -16.57
C GLU A 128 -14.04 -44.77 -16.83
N PHE A 129 -13.45 -43.56 -16.95
CA PHE A 129 -12.05 -43.40 -17.32
C PHE A 129 -11.16 -43.06 -16.12
N PRO A 130 -9.99 -43.71 -15.98
CA PRO A 130 -8.97 -43.28 -15.04
C PRO A 130 -8.45 -41.88 -15.42
N PHE A 131 -7.88 -41.16 -14.45
CA PHE A 131 -7.47 -39.76 -14.60
C PHE A 131 -6.58 -39.51 -15.83
N ASP A 132 -5.63 -40.39 -16.09
CA ASP A 132 -4.68 -40.27 -17.19
C ASP A 132 -5.35 -40.37 -18.58
N GLN A 133 -6.44 -41.12 -18.71
CA GLN A 133 -7.24 -41.19 -19.93
C GLN A 133 -8.28 -40.07 -20.00
N PHE A 134 -8.87 -39.71 -18.86
CA PHE A 134 -9.89 -38.66 -18.77
C PHE A 134 -9.42 -37.32 -19.33
N ILE A 135 -8.17 -36.93 -19.03
CA ILE A 135 -7.62 -35.64 -19.47
C ILE A 135 -7.41 -35.54 -20.98
N ASP A 136 -7.35 -36.69 -21.68
CA ASP A 136 -7.09 -36.78 -23.12
C ASP A 136 -8.41 -36.93 -23.92
N LEU A 137 -9.57 -37.02 -23.25
CA LEU A 137 -10.86 -37.18 -23.91
C LEU A 137 -11.21 -35.96 -24.78
N PRO A 138 -11.62 -36.16 -26.05
CA PRO A 138 -11.98 -35.08 -26.97
C PRO A 138 -13.37 -34.49 -26.68
N HIS A 139 -13.77 -34.40 -25.42
CA HIS A 139 -15.05 -33.83 -25.00
C HIS A 139 -14.90 -32.34 -24.68
N LYS A 140 -15.68 -31.47 -25.32
CA LYS A 140 -15.54 -30.01 -25.23
C LYS A 140 -15.57 -29.48 -23.79
N ALA A 141 -16.50 -29.97 -22.97
CA ALA A 141 -16.57 -29.57 -21.55
C ALA A 141 -15.38 -30.06 -20.71
N ILE A 142 -14.81 -31.22 -21.05
CA ILE A 142 -13.61 -31.73 -20.37
C ILE A 142 -12.42 -30.86 -20.76
N ARG A 143 -12.23 -30.62 -22.06
CA ARG A 143 -11.13 -29.80 -22.57
C ARG A 143 -11.14 -28.38 -22.01
N TRP A 144 -12.31 -27.75 -21.91
CA TRP A 144 -12.47 -26.44 -21.28
C TRP A 144 -11.89 -26.37 -19.86
N HIS A 145 -12.09 -27.43 -19.07
CA HIS A 145 -11.57 -27.48 -17.70
C HIS A 145 -10.15 -28.04 -17.60
N VAL A 146 -9.61 -28.68 -18.63
CA VAL A 146 -8.28 -29.32 -18.59
C VAL A 146 -7.19 -28.43 -19.21
N TYR A 147 -7.51 -27.54 -20.14
CA TYR A 147 -6.53 -26.81 -20.96
C TYR A 147 -6.62 -25.30 -20.71
N ASN A 148 -5.54 -24.68 -20.21
CA ASN A 148 -5.35 -23.23 -20.08
C ASN A 148 -6.60 -22.43 -19.62
N GLN A 149 -7.38 -22.97 -18.68
CA GLN A 149 -8.68 -22.40 -18.32
C GLN A 149 -8.54 -21.03 -17.66
N MET A 150 -7.49 -20.83 -16.86
CA MET A 150 -7.30 -19.56 -16.16
C MET A 150 -6.96 -18.45 -17.15
N THR A 151 -6.03 -18.70 -18.07
CA THR A 151 -5.71 -17.80 -19.17
C THR A 151 -6.97 -17.47 -19.98
N ALA A 152 -7.71 -18.49 -20.43
CA ALA A 152 -8.92 -18.29 -21.23
C ALA A 152 -9.95 -17.39 -20.52
N MET A 153 -10.29 -17.69 -19.26
CA MET A 153 -11.28 -16.89 -18.54
C MET A 153 -10.83 -15.44 -18.28
N LEU A 154 -9.54 -15.26 -17.99
CA LEU A 154 -8.95 -13.95 -17.70
C LEU A 154 -8.64 -13.15 -18.97
N SER A 155 -8.62 -13.77 -20.16
CA SER A 155 -8.46 -13.11 -21.47
C SER A 155 -9.78 -12.99 -22.24
N ASN A 156 -10.92 -13.28 -21.59
CA ASN A 156 -12.24 -13.20 -22.18
C ASN A 156 -12.60 -14.25 -23.24
N ILE A 157 -11.91 -15.38 -23.24
CA ILE A 157 -12.24 -16.56 -24.05
C ILE A 157 -13.28 -17.40 -23.31
N THR A 158 -14.28 -17.90 -24.03
CA THR A 158 -15.32 -18.80 -23.51
C THR A 158 -15.09 -20.23 -23.96
N MET A 159 -15.84 -21.18 -23.40
CA MET A 159 -15.72 -22.59 -23.81
C MET A 159 -16.07 -22.86 -25.27
N TRP A 160 -16.68 -21.90 -25.97
CA TRP A 160 -17.12 -22.07 -27.35
C TRP A 160 -16.05 -21.69 -28.37
N ASP A 161 -15.05 -20.92 -27.93
CA ASP A 161 -14.01 -20.31 -28.76
C ASP A 161 -12.80 -21.24 -28.96
N GLU A 162 -11.83 -20.73 -29.74
CA GLU A 162 -10.53 -21.39 -29.93
C GLU A 162 -9.68 -21.34 -28.65
N PRO A 163 -8.71 -22.26 -28.48
CA PRO A 163 -7.81 -22.26 -27.34
C PRO A 163 -7.02 -20.94 -27.21
N PRO A 164 -6.70 -20.50 -25.98
CA PRO A 164 -5.94 -19.27 -25.76
C PRO A 164 -4.55 -19.33 -26.40
N THR A 165 -4.12 -18.19 -26.90
CA THR A 165 -2.82 -17.92 -27.52
C THR A 165 -1.86 -17.23 -26.54
N GLU A 166 -0.65 -16.91 -27.00
CA GLU A 166 0.30 -16.14 -26.20
C GLU A 166 -0.19 -14.70 -25.96
N ASP A 167 -0.89 -14.08 -26.92
CA ASP A 167 -1.45 -12.74 -26.76
C ASP A 167 -2.52 -12.73 -25.66
N ASP A 168 -3.31 -13.79 -25.55
CA ASP A 168 -4.28 -14.00 -24.47
C ASP A 168 -3.60 -14.13 -23.11
N LEU A 169 -2.43 -14.77 -23.04
CA LEU A 169 -1.63 -14.83 -21.82
C LEU A 169 -1.17 -13.44 -21.38
N GLN A 170 -0.71 -12.60 -22.31
CA GLN A 170 -0.30 -11.24 -21.99
C GLN A 170 -1.48 -10.39 -21.51
N LEU A 171 -2.64 -10.49 -22.17
CA LEU A 171 -3.87 -9.83 -21.73
C LEU A 171 -4.30 -10.32 -20.33
N ALA A 172 -4.25 -11.62 -20.07
CA ALA A 172 -4.57 -12.17 -18.75
C ALA A 172 -3.62 -11.65 -17.65
N LYS A 173 -2.31 -11.51 -17.92
CA LYS A 173 -1.34 -10.93 -16.98
C LYS A 173 -1.65 -9.46 -16.69
N GLN A 174 -1.91 -8.67 -17.72
CA GLN A 174 -2.29 -7.26 -17.57
C GLN A 174 -3.56 -7.14 -16.72
N ASN A 175 -4.59 -7.92 -17.05
CA ASN A 175 -5.85 -7.98 -16.31
C ASN A 175 -5.62 -8.30 -14.82
N LEU A 176 -4.77 -9.26 -14.48
CA LEU A 176 -4.42 -9.56 -13.08
C LEU A 176 -3.71 -8.39 -12.37
N GLN A 177 -2.87 -7.63 -13.06
CA GLN A 177 -2.20 -6.46 -12.47
C GLN A 177 -3.20 -5.35 -12.11
N GLU A 178 -4.20 -5.14 -12.96
CA GLU A 178 -5.22 -4.10 -12.78
C GLU A 178 -6.28 -4.46 -11.72
N MET A 179 -6.49 -5.76 -11.44
CA MET A 179 -7.41 -6.20 -10.39
C MET A 179 -7.06 -5.64 -9.02
N ALA A 180 -8.09 -5.23 -8.27
CA ALA A 180 -7.97 -4.76 -6.90
C ALA A 180 -7.38 -5.83 -5.99
N PHE A 181 -7.70 -7.11 -6.23
CA PHE A 181 -7.18 -8.24 -5.47
C PHE A 181 -6.99 -9.50 -6.31
N VAL A 182 -5.86 -10.17 -6.12
CA VAL A 182 -5.56 -11.50 -6.68
C VAL A 182 -5.07 -12.38 -5.55
N GLY A 183 -5.82 -13.44 -5.24
CA GLY A 183 -5.44 -14.41 -4.21
C GLY A 183 -5.04 -15.77 -4.78
N MET A 184 -4.43 -16.59 -3.94
CA MET A 184 -3.87 -17.90 -4.27
C MET A 184 -4.47 -18.99 -3.39
N THR A 185 -4.93 -20.08 -4.00
CA THR A 185 -5.51 -21.22 -3.27
C THR A 185 -4.49 -21.89 -2.34
N GLU A 186 -3.22 -21.91 -2.73
CA GLU A 186 -2.10 -22.50 -1.98
C GLU A 186 -1.69 -21.66 -0.77
N PHE A 187 -2.04 -20.37 -0.78
CA PHE A 187 -1.81 -19.40 0.29
C PHE A 187 -3.16 -18.83 0.73
N PHE A 188 -4.15 -19.69 0.96
CA PHE A 188 -5.55 -19.26 1.13
C PHE A 188 -5.72 -18.35 2.35
N ASP A 189 -5.12 -18.71 3.48
CA ASP A 189 -5.24 -17.94 4.72
C ASP A 189 -4.56 -16.57 4.57
N GLU A 190 -3.40 -16.53 3.90
CA GLU A 190 -2.70 -15.30 3.52
C GLU A 190 -3.50 -14.46 2.52
N SER A 191 -4.19 -15.11 1.59
CA SER A 191 -5.06 -14.45 0.60
C SER A 191 -6.25 -13.76 1.27
N VAL A 192 -6.85 -14.41 2.27
CA VAL A 192 -7.93 -13.79 3.07
C VAL A 192 -7.41 -12.60 3.88
N ARG A 193 -6.22 -12.71 4.49
CA ARG A 193 -5.59 -11.58 5.18
C ARG A 193 -5.35 -10.40 4.24
N LEU A 194 -4.79 -10.68 3.05
CA LEU A 194 -4.54 -9.66 2.05
C LEU A 194 -5.85 -9.03 1.56
N LEU A 195 -6.91 -9.81 1.32
CA LEU A 195 -8.23 -9.30 0.94
C LEU A 195 -8.77 -8.32 1.99
N ASN A 196 -8.77 -8.74 3.26
CA ASN A 196 -9.28 -7.93 4.37
C ASN A 196 -8.45 -6.64 4.55
N TYR A 197 -7.14 -6.73 4.31
CA TYR A 197 -6.27 -5.56 4.31
C TYR A 197 -6.60 -4.59 3.17
N THR A 198 -6.72 -5.12 1.95
CA THR A 198 -7.00 -4.40 0.71
C THR A 198 -8.31 -3.62 0.80
N PHE A 199 -9.39 -4.20 1.33
CA PHE A 199 -10.71 -3.54 1.40
C PHE A 199 -11.06 -2.92 2.77
N HIS A 200 -10.09 -2.82 3.67
CA HIS A 200 -10.31 -2.37 5.05
C HIS A 200 -11.35 -3.17 5.84
N TRP A 201 -11.69 -4.37 5.37
CA TRP A 201 -12.69 -5.21 6.03
C TRP A 201 -12.21 -5.75 7.37
N HIS A 202 -13.17 -5.95 8.28
CA HIS A 202 -12.92 -6.57 9.57
C HIS A 202 -12.75 -8.07 9.39
N ASP A 203 -11.75 -8.64 10.04
CA ASP A 203 -11.46 -10.05 9.97
C ASP A 203 -12.52 -10.83 10.76
N ASN A 204 -13.57 -11.30 10.08
CA ASN A 204 -14.61 -12.17 10.66
C ASN A 204 -14.08 -13.62 10.81
N ALA A 205 -12.84 -13.78 11.31
CA ALA A 205 -12.05 -15.00 11.40
C ALA A 205 -12.55 -16.01 12.46
N SER A 206 -13.86 -16.21 12.52
CA SER A 206 -14.50 -17.16 13.45
C SER A 206 -14.14 -18.59 13.20
N GLN A 207 -13.87 -18.88 11.95
CA GLN A 207 -13.56 -20.15 11.32
C GLN A 207 -13.60 -19.79 9.85
N ILE A 208 -12.47 -19.71 9.16
CA ILE A 208 -12.48 -19.72 7.69
C ILE A 208 -12.97 -21.12 7.33
N PRO A 209 -14.25 -21.30 6.97
CA PRO A 209 -14.75 -22.64 6.79
C PRO A 209 -14.18 -23.13 5.45
N ARG A 210 -13.33 -24.15 5.49
CA ARG A 210 -12.90 -24.85 4.27
C ARG A 210 -14.07 -25.68 3.76
N HIS A 211 -15.01 -25.02 3.08
CA HIS A 211 -16.13 -25.67 2.43
C HIS A 211 -15.64 -26.44 1.20
N ASN A 212 -16.25 -27.61 0.95
CA ASN A 212 -16.06 -28.40 -0.27
C ASN A 212 -14.62 -28.84 -0.57
N ILE A 213 -13.87 -29.25 0.47
CA ILE A 213 -12.65 -30.06 0.24
C ILE A 213 -13.10 -31.40 -0.37
N THR A 214 -12.78 -31.61 -1.64
CA THR A 214 -12.98 -32.89 -2.33
C THR A 214 -12.29 -34.00 -1.54
N ARG A 215 -13.07 -34.99 -1.07
CA ARG A 215 -12.61 -36.01 -0.13
C ARG A 215 -11.65 -36.99 -0.79
N ASN A 216 -11.85 -37.27 -2.08
CA ASN A 216 -11.06 -38.19 -2.88
C ASN A 216 -10.15 -37.46 -3.90
N ARG A 217 -9.44 -36.42 -3.47
CA ARG A 217 -8.49 -35.72 -4.35
C ARG A 217 -7.19 -36.51 -4.47
N GLN A 218 -6.85 -36.93 -5.70
CA GLN A 218 -5.53 -37.46 -6.01
C GLN A 218 -4.48 -36.35 -5.81
N GLN A 219 -3.45 -36.64 -5.01
CA GLN A 219 -2.36 -35.70 -4.80
C GLN A 219 -1.41 -35.73 -5.98
N ARG A 220 -0.79 -34.59 -6.30
CA ARG A 220 0.20 -34.50 -7.40
C ARG A 220 1.31 -35.54 -7.29
N ALA A 221 1.74 -35.88 -6.08
CA ALA A 221 2.77 -36.89 -5.82
C ALA A 221 2.36 -38.33 -6.22
N GLN A 222 1.06 -38.57 -6.42
CA GLN A 222 0.48 -39.87 -6.81
C GLN A 222 0.18 -39.93 -8.32
N VAL A 223 0.54 -38.91 -9.09
CA VAL A 223 0.33 -38.84 -10.54
C VAL A 223 1.62 -39.26 -11.24
N ALA A 224 1.52 -40.16 -12.22
CA ALA A 224 2.68 -40.65 -12.96
C ALA A 224 3.39 -39.50 -13.72
N PRO A 225 4.74 -39.50 -13.82
CA PRO A 225 5.50 -38.40 -14.44
C PRO A 225 5.06 -38.07 -15.88
N ASN A 226 4.79 -39.08 -16.70
CA ASN A 226 4.32 -38.93 -18.07
C ASN A 226 2.94 -38.22 -18.16
N VAL A 227 2.10 -38.36 -17.14
CA VAL A 227 0.80 -37.67 -17.05
C VAL A 227 1.00 -36.21 -16.63
N LEU A 228 1.94 -35.94 -15.71
CA LEU A 228 2.32 -34.59 -15.32
C LEU A 228 2.90 -33.80 -16.51
N GLU A 229 3.71 -34.45 -17.35
CA GLU A 229 4.24 -33.85 -18.58
C GLU A 229 3.13 -33.47 -19.58
N ARG A 230 2.14 -34.35 -19.79
CA ARG A 230 0.97 -34.02 -20.63
C ARG A 230 0.18 -32.84 -20.06
N LEU A 231 -0.10 -32.85 -18.76
CA LEU A 231 -0.80 -31.76 -18.09
C LEU A 231 -0.04 -30.43 -18.19
N ALA A 232 1.29 -30.46 -18.04
CA ALA A 232 2.12 -29.28 -18.21
C ALA A 232 2.04 -28.74 -19.65
N LYS A 233 2.04 -29.62 -20.66
CA LYS A 233 1.83 -29.24 -22.06
C LYS A 233 0.44 -28.64 -22.30
N TYR A 234 -0.61 -29.20 -21.71
CA TYR A 234 -1.98 -28.70 -21.86
C TYR A 234 -2.24 -27.38 -21.12
N ASN A 235 -1.42 -27.08 -20.11
CA ASN A 235 -1.56 -25.92 -19.25
C ASN A 235 -0.32 -25.01 -19.30
N GLN A 236 0.38 -24.96 -20.44
CA GLN A 236 1.63 -24.20 -20.54
C GLN A 236 1.41 -22.70 -20.24
N LEU A 237 0.35 -22.11 -20.77
CA LEU A 237 0.02 -20.70 -20.54
C LEU A 237 -0.46 -20.48 -19.10
N ASP A 238 -1.30 -21.39 -18.60
CA ASP A 238 -1.78 -21.36 -17.22
C ASP A 238 -0.62 -21.48 -16.20
N LEU A 239 0.43 -22.26 -16.51
CA LEU A 239 1.63 -22.40 -15.66
C LEU A 239 2.42 -21.10 -15.61
N GLU A 240 2.60 -20.44 -16.74
CA GLU A 240 3.27 -19.15 -16.80
C GLU A 240 2.45 -18.03 -16.12
N LEU A 241 1.14 -18.00 -16.35
CA LEU A 241 0.21 -17.10 -15.69
C LEU A 241 0.22 -17.30 -14.16
N HIS A 242 0.23 -18.55 -13.71
CA HIS A 242 0.30 -18.88 -12.29
C HIS A 242 1.60 -18.41 -11.66
N GLN A 243 2.74 -18.63 -12.32
CA GLN A 243 4.03 -18.14 -11.84
C GLN A 243 4.04 -16.62 -11.70
N PHE A 244 3.49 -15.91 -12.69
CA PHE A 244 3.31 -14.47 -12.65
C PHE A 244 2.40 -14.03 -11.48
N ALA A 245 1.24 -14.66 -11.33
CA ALA A 245 0.27 -14.37 -10.27
C ALA A 245 0.85 -14.60 -8.87
N VAL A 246 1.66 -15.65 -8.68
CA VAL A 246 2.38 -15.89 -7.41
C VAL A 246 3.36 -14.75 -7.11
N GLY A 247 4.08 -14.26 -8.13
CA GLY A 247 4.96 -13.10 -7.98
C GLY A 247 4.20 -11.85 -7.55
N LEU A 248 3.12 -11.52 -8.26
CA LEU A 248 2.23 -10.40 -7.93
C LEU A 248 1.63 -10.51 -6.53
N PHE A 249 1.12 -11.68 -6.17
CA PHE A 249 0.56 -11.95 -4.84
C PHE A 249 1.60 -11.76 -3.74
N ARG A 250 2.79 -12.34 -3.89
CA ARG A 250 3.87 -12.22 -2.88
C ARG A 250 4.32 -10.78 -2.71
N GLN A 251 4.44 -10.03 -3.81
CA GLN A 251 4.76 -8.61 -3.76
C GLN A 251 3.71 -7.85 -2.94
N ARG A 252 2.42 -8.01 -3.26
CA ARG A 252 1.31 -7.35 -2.54
C ARG A 252 1.24 -7.79 -1.07
N TYR A 253 1.42 -9.08 -0.80
CA TYR A 253 1.41 -9.62 0.56
C TYR A 253 2.59 -9.10 1.40
N GLN A 254 3.80 -9.07 0.82
CA GLN A 254 4.97 -8.53 1.51
C GLN A 254 4.81 -7.05 1.81
N GLN A 255 4.26 -6.26 0.88
CA GLN A 255 3.94 -4.84 1.12
C GLN A 255 2.97 -4.68 2.30
N MET A 256 1.90 -5.48 2.36
CA MET A 256 1.00 -5.51 3.51
C MET A 256 1.76 -5.86 4.80
N VAL A 257 2.57 -6.93 4.78
CA VAL A 257 3.34 -7.37 5.96
C VAL A 257 4.30 -6.29 6.41
N ASP A 258 5.03 -5.63 5.50
CA ASP A 258 5.95 -4.55 5.85
C ASP A 258 5.18 -3.38 6.47
N GLU A 259 4.04 -2.97 5.89
CA GLU A 259 3.18 -1.93 6.45
C GLU A 259 2.64 -2.30 7.84
N LEU A 260 2.24 -3.56 8.05
CA LEU A 260 1.76 -4.06 9.34
C LEU A 260 2.87 -4.29 10.37
N MET A 261 4.04 -4.76 9.95
CA MET A 261 5.22 -4.99 10.80
C MET A 261 5.82 -3.67 11.23
N ILE A 262 5.83 -2.66 10.35
CA ILE A 262 6.15 -1.29 10.75
C ILE A 262 5.16 -0.84 11.82
N ALA A 263 3.86 -1.08 11.66
CA ALA A 263 2.85 -0.75 12.67
C ALA A 263 3.00 -1.54 13.99
N ASP A 264 3.41 -2.81 13.95
CA ASP A 264 3.58 -3.68 15.12
C ASP A 264 4.92 -3.45 15.85
N GLN A 265 6.00 -3.16 15.13
CA GLN A 265 7.29 -2.76 15.72
C GLN A 265 7.17 -1.40 16.41
N ILE A 266 6.40 -0.46 15.82
CA ILE A 266 5.98 0.80 16.48
C ILE A 266 5.27 0.51 17.81
N TYR A 267 4.46 -0.55 17.83
CA TYR A 267 3.59 -0.86 18.96
C TYR A 267 4.31 -1.62 20.07
N THR A 268 4.99 -2.74 19.77
CA THR A 268 5.50 -3.66 20.79
C THR A 268 6.76 -3.14 21.50
N HIS A 269 7.69 -2.50 20.77
CA HIS A 269 8.90 -1.93 21.38
C HIS A 269 8.60 -0.63 22.13
N GLY A 270 7.75 0.23 21.55
CA GLY A 270 7.24 1.42 22.24
C GLY A 270 6.44 1.06 23.48
N TYR A 271 5.54 0.08 23.42
CA TYR A 271 4.67 -0.29 24.53
C TYR A 271 5.41 -0.98 25.69
N GLN A 272 6.28 -1.96 25.43
CA GLN A 272 6.95 -2.70 26.52
C GLN A 272 8.00 -1.85 27.25
N GLN A 273 8.80 -1.05 26.53
CA GLN A 273 9.79 -0.18 27.17
C GLN A 273 9.13 0.95 27.97
N VAL A 274 8.01 1.47 27.50
CA VAL A 274 7.22 2.49 28.20
C VAL A 274 6.56 1.91 29.44
N VAL A 275 6.00 0.70 29.38
CA VAL A 275 5.42 0.04 30.55
C VAL A 275 6.49 -0.27 31.61
N GLU A 276 7.66 -0.81 31.23
CA GLU A 276 8.75 -1.08 32.17
C GLU A 276 9.31 0.20 32.81
N GLN A 277 9.50 1.28 32.04
CA GLN A 277 10.03 2.54 32.53
C GLN A 277 9.01 3.34 33.36
N LEU A 278 7.71 3.29 33.00
CA LEU A 278 6.64 3.89 33.81
C LEU A 278 6.41 3.12 35.12
N GLN A 279 6.57 1.80 35.15
CA GLN A 279 6.56 1.01 36.39
C GLN A 279 7.73 1.37 37.32
N GLN A 280 8.89 1.73 36.75
CA GLN A 280 10.05 2.20 37.51
C GLN A 280 9.89 3.67 37.99
N ALA A 281 9.40 4.58 37.14
CA ALA A 281 9.18 5.99 37.47
C ALA A 281 8.02 6.20 38.48
N ASN A 282 6.94 5.40 38.41
CA ASN A 282 5.77 5.53 39.29
C ASN A 282 5.95 4.99 40.72
N LYS A 283 7.17 4.66 41.16
CA LYS A 283 7.42 4.35 42.58
C LYS A 283 7.19 5.56 43.51
N HIS A 284 7.24 6.79 42.99
CA HIS A 284 7.30 8.00 43.81
C HIS A 284 6.11 8.96 43.67
N ASN A 285 5.17 8.76 42.73
CA ASN A 285 4.01 9.65 42.55
C ASN A 285 2.67 8.88 42.57
N LYS A 286 1.98 8.92 43.72
CA LYS A 286 0.74 8.15 43.97
C LYS A 286 -0.49 8.66 43.19
N GLU A 287 -0.57 9.95 42.86
CA GLU A 287 -1.72 10.51 42.14
C GLU A 287 -1.63 10.26 40.63
N GLN A 288 -0.45 10.41 40.04
CA GLN A 288 -0.19 9.99 38.65
C GLN A 288 -0.40 8.49 38.50
N LYS A 289 0.12 7.67 39.42
CA LYS A 289 -0.15 6.23 39.46
C LYS A 289 -1.65 5.93 39.51
N ARG A 290 -2.44 6.65 40.31
CA ARG A 290 -3.89 6.43 40.41
C ARG A 290 -4.66 6.88 39.17
N TRP A 291 -4.28 8.01 38.56
CA TRP A 291 -4.86 8.49 37.31
C TRP A 291 -4.56 7.52 36.16
N PHE A 292 -3.32 7.05 36.07
CA PHE A 292 -2.91 5.99 35.16
C PHE A 292 -3.62 4.67 35.47
N ASP A 293 -3.58 4.14 36.70
CA ASP A 293 -4.22 2.87 37.08
C ASP A 293 -5.73 2.84 36.81
N ILE A 294 -6.44 3.98 36.91
CA ILE A 294 -7.88 4.05 36.60
C ILE A 294 -8.12 4.01 35.09
N ARG A 295 -7.34 4.78 34.30
CA ARG A 295 -7.46 4.81 32.83
C ARG A 295 -6.88 3.53 32.18
N PHE A 296 -5.87 2.96 32.82
CA PHE A 296 -5.17 1.73 32.47
C PHE A 296 -5.98 0.51 32.90
N ARG A 297 -6.69 0.47 34.04
CA ARG A 297 -7.69 -0.59 34.31
C ARG A 297 -8.83 -0.59 33.31
N GLN A 298 -9.28 0.59 32.87
CA GLN A 298 -10.25 0.71 31.78
C GLN A 298 -9.71 0.19 30.43
N LEU A 299 -8.38 0.06 30.27
CA LEU A 299 -7.69 -0.54 29.12
C LEU A 299 -7.30 -2.01 29.36
N GLU A 300 -6.87 -2.41 30.57
CA GLU A 300 -6.46 -3.75 30.99
C GLU A 300 -7.65 -4.70 31.15
N GLU A 301 -8.80 -4.21 31.61
CA GLU A 301 -10.06 -4.99 31.59
C GLU A 301 -10.46 -5.37 30.15
N SER A 302 -9.78 -4.81 29.13
CA SER A 302 -9.93 -5.16 27.70
C SER A 302 -8.72 -5.88 27.08
N THR A 303 -7.66 -6.18 27.84
CA THR A 303 -6.42 -6.81 27.34
C THR A 303 -5.86 -7.83 28.34
N MET A 304 -5.95 -9.13 28.04
CA MET A 304 -5.13 -10.15 28.72
C MET A 304 -4.40 -11.07 27.71
N ASP A 305 -3.12 -11.25 28.02
CA ASP A 305 -2.11 -12.29 27.76
C ASP A 305 -1.78 -12.77 26.34
N VAL A 306 -0.60 -12.36 25.84
CA VAL A 306 0.29 -13.19 24.99
C VAL A 306 1.76 -12.82 25.26
N GLU A 307 2.56 -13.78 25.78
CA GLU A 307 4.03 -13.72 25.73
C GLU A 307 4.53 -14.27 24.36
N VAL A 308 5.47 -13.57 23.72
CA VAL A 308 6.19 -14.06 22.53
C VAL A 308 7.70 -14.12 22.83
N PRO A 309 8.39 -15.26 22.61
CA PRO A 309 9.82 -15.38 22.91
C PRO A 309 10.67 -14.57 21.92
N LEU A 310 11.41 -13.59 22.45
CA LEU A 310 12.43 -12.82 21.74
C LEU A 310 13.65 -13.71 21.43
N GLN A 311 13.91 -14.01 20.16
CA GLN A 311 15.25 -14.41 19.73
C GLN A 311 16.01 -13.19 19.19
N LYS A 312 17.12 -12.91 19.87
CA LYS A 312 18.01 -11.75 19.72
C LYS A 312 18.40 -11.46 18.27
N PHE A 313 18.02 -10.29 17.78
CA PHE A 313 18.77 -9.59 16.75
C PHE A 313 19.68 -8.57 17.43
N ASN A 314 20.99 -8.81 17.36
CA ASN A 314 22.01 -7.83 17.72
C ASN A 314 22.10 -6.80 16.58
N LEU A 315 21.68 -5.57 16.81
CA LEU A 315 22.07 -4.42 16.01
C LEU A 315 22.78 -3.41 16.93
N MET A 316 24.08 -3.25 16.66
CA MET A 316 25.00 -2.14 16.99
C MET A 316 25.02 -1.66 18.47
N GLN A 317 26.13 -1.99 19.13
CA GLN A 317 26.47 -1.58 20.49
C GLN A 317 26.74 -0.08 20.64
N GLU A 318 26.38 0.41 21.82
CA GLU A 318 26.95 1.54 22.58
C GLU A 318 26.96 2.93 21.92
N GLN A 319 25.86 3.64 22.10
CA GLN A 319 25.92 5.08 22.41
C GLN A 319 25.20 5.31 23.74
N SER A 320 25.87 6.01 24.65
CA SER A 320 25.45 6.23 26.03
C SER A 320 24.16 7.07 26.13
N THR A 321 23.30 6.72 27.08
CA THR A 321 22.02 7.34 27.43
C THR A 321 22.06 8.85 27.73
N GLU A 322 23.24 9.47 27.92
CA GLU A 322 23.38 10.91 28.14
C GLU A 322 23.23 11.77 26.86
N ASP A 323 23.38 11.20 25.66
CA ASP A 323 23.29 11.97 24.40
C ASP A 323 21.85 12.11 23.86
N PHE A 324 20.88 11.39 24.39
CA PHE A 324 19.57 11.23 23.73
C PHE A 324 18.52 12.27 24.12
N VAL A 325 18.66 12.93 25.27
CA VAL A 325 17.89 14.15 25.61
C VAL A 325 18.32 15.36 24.74
N LYS A 326 19.45 15.26 24.01
CA LYS A 326 19.97 16.32 23.11
C LYS A 326 19.38 16.33 21.69
N ASN A 327 18.44 15.44 21.34
CA ASN A 327 17.93 15.33 19.96
C ASN A 327 16.82 16.33 19.58
N ARG A 328 16.45 17.27 20.47
CA ARG A 328 15.66 18.43 20.07
C ARG A 328 16.59 19.47 19.44
N ILE A 329 16.29 19.85 18.21
CA ILE A 329 17.00 20.92 17.52
C ILE A 329 16.44 22.24 18.05
N ARG A 330 17.24 22.94 18.84
CA ARG A 330 16.98 24.35 19.14
C ARG A 330 17.62 25.19 18.06
N LEU A 331 16.85 26.10 17.49
CA LEU A 331 17.37 27.10 16.57
C LEU A 331 18.03 28.19 17.42
N ASP A 332 19.36 28.29 17.37
CA ASP A 332 20.13 29.37 18.01
C ASP A 332 19.92 30.68 17.26
N GLU A 333 20.27 31.85 17.82
CA GLU A 333 19.99 33.17 17.22
C GLU A 333 20.60 33.42 15.82
N GLU A 334 21.57 32.60 15.40
CA GLU A 334 22.27 32.71 14.11
C GLU A 334 21.84 31.64 13.09
N ASP A 335 21.00 30.67 13.49
CA ASP A 335 20.58 29.60 12.58
C ASP A 335 19.59 30.09 11.53
N VAL A 336 19.72 29.59 10.30
CA VAL A 336 18.75 29.86 9.22
C VAL A 336 18.05 28.56 8.88
N LEU A 337 16.72 28.55 8.95
CA LEU A 337 15.89 27.42 8.56
C LEU A 337 15.39 27.65 7.14
N VAL A 338 15.70 26.73 6.23
CA VAL A 338 15.30 26.80 4.83
C VAL A 338 14.31 25.68 4.54
N PHE A 339 13.06 26.04 4.22
CA PHE A 339 12.09 25.11 3.67
C PHE A 339 12.21 25.08 2.14
N ILE A 340 12.79 23.99 1.63
CA ILE A 340 12.83 23.70 0.19
C ILE A 340 11.40 23.37 -0.23
N HIS A 341 10.70 24.36 -0.77
CA HIS A 341 9.32 24.20 -1.21
C HIS A 341 9.27 23.49 -2.56
N ILE A 342 8.81 22.24 -2.53
CA ILE A 342 8.60 21.46 -3.75
C ILE A 342 7.12 21.57 -4.15
N PRO A 343 6.81 21.97 -5.39
CA PRO A 343 5.43 22.09 -5.84
C PRO A 343 4.64 20.80 -5.64
N LYS A 344 3.46 20.95 -5.01
CA LYS A 344 2.44 19.89 -4.81
C LYS A 344 2.79 18.79 -3.82
N THR A 345 3.70 19.05 -2.89
CA THR A 345 4.01 18.19 -1.74
C THR A 345 3.42 18.76 -0.42
N ALA A 346 2.21 19.32 -0.49
CA ALA A 346 1.52 20.00 0.62
C ALA A 346 2.24 21.24 1.20
N GLY A 347 3.07 21.89 0.37
CA GLY A 347 3.85 23.06 0.77
C GLY A 347 3.05 24.23 1.33
N SER A 348 1.91 24.62 0.74
CA SER A 348 1.09 25.71 1.27
C SER A 348 0.56 25.44 2.69
N SER A 349 0.08 24.22 2.95
CA SER A 349 -0.34 23.81 4.29
C SER A 349 0.83 23.79 5.26
N PHE A 350 2.00 23.35 4.81
CA PHE A 350 3.22 23.32 5.62
C PHE A 350 3.74 24.72 5.96
N ILE A 351 3.66 25.67 5.02
CA ILE A 351 4.03 27.08 5.25
C ILE A 351 3.14 27.68 6.34
N GLN A 352 1.85 27.36 6.38
CA GLN A 352 0.98 27.83 7.47
C GLN A 352 1.41 27.29 8.84
N VAL A 353 1.83 26.02 8.91
CA VAL A 353 2.40 25.45 10.16
C VAL A 353 3.67 26.20 10.58
N LEU A 354 4.51 26.61 9.61
CA LEU A 354 5.67 27.45 9.92
C LEU A 354 5.25 28.85 10.41
N GLN A 355 4.22 29.47 9.79
CA GLN A 355 3.72 30.79 10.17
C GLN A 355 3.11 30.83 11.58
N GLU A 356 2.61 29.70 12.08
CA GLU A 356 2.15 29.57 13.48
C GLU A 356 3.32 29.63 14.49
N ASN A 357 4.52 29.26 14.06
CA ASN A 357 5.71 29.18 14.92
C ASN A 357 6.67 30.36 14.75
N PHE A 358 6.56 31.13 13.66
CA PHE A 358 7.46 32.23 13.33
C PHE A 358 6.72 33.46 12.80
N GLU A 359 6.93 34.61 13.46
CA GLU A 359 6.30 35.89 13.09
C GLU A 359 6.79 36.45 11.75
N HIS A 360 8.04 36.13 11.37
CA HIS A 360 8.68 36.62 10.16
C HIS A 360 9.20 35.45 9.33
N ILE A 361 8.58 35.25 8.16
CA ILE A 361 8.98 34.26 7.16
C ILE A 361 9.17 34.99 5.84
N ALA A 362 10.32 34.77 5.20
CA ALA A 362 10.60 35.32 3.89
C ALA A 362 10.27 34.30 2.81
N ASN A 363 9.39 34.68 1.89
CA ASN A 363 9.13 33.91 0.68
C ASN A 363 10.06 34.40 -0.44
N LEU A 364 11.08 33.60 -0.72
CA LEU A 364 12.14 33.95 -1.65
C LEU A 364 11.76 33.56 -3.09
N PRO A 365 12.18 34.38 -4.08
CA PRO A 365 12.05 34.03 -5.50
C PRO A 365 12.94 32.82 -5.85
N PRO A 366 12.81 32.26 -7.07
CA PRO A 366 13.74 31.25 -7.55
C PRO A 366 15.19 31.67 -7.37
N ILE A 367 16.05 30.73 -7.00
CA ILE A 367 17.47 30.98 -6.68
C ILE A 367 18.24 31.71 -7.80
N SER A 368 17.78 31.60 -9.05
CA SER A 368 18.34 32.31 -10.21
C SER A 368 18.21 33.84 -10.14
N MET A 369 17.41 34.39 -9.22
CA MET A 369 17.25 35.83 -9.02
C MET A 369 18.10 36.37 -7.86
N ILE A 370 18.88 35.52 -7.20
CA ILE A 370 19.75 35.87 -6.06
C ILE A 370 21.20 35.77 -6.53
N GLU A 371 21.86 36.91 -6.70
CA GLU A 371 23.24 36.95 -7.23
C GLU A 371 24.28 37.22 -6.14
N SER A 372 23.87 37.85 -5.04
CA SER A 372 24.73 38.22 -3.93
C SER A 372 24.08 38.03 -2.56
N GLN A 373 24.91 38.05 -1.51
CA GLN A 373 24.43 38.07 -0.13
C GLN A 373 23.56 39.30 0.17
N ALA A 374 23.88 40.47 -0.41
CA ALA A 374 23.08 41.69 -0.25
C ALA A 374 21.67 41.54 -0.83
N ASP A 375 21.52 40.83 -1.95
CA ASP A 375 20.21 40.54 -2.53
C ASP A 375 19.39 39.62 -1.61
N LEU A 376 20.04 38.59 -1.05
CA LEU A 376 19.39 37.69 -0.09
C LEU A 376 18.96 38.43 1.18
N GLU A 377 19.80 39.32 1.72
CA GLU A 377 19.46 40.16 2.88
C GLU A 377 18.27 41.09 2.58
N ALA A 378 18.26 41.72 1.40
CA ALA A 378 17.15 42.56 0.96
C ALA A 378 15.84 41.79 0.76
N LEU A 379 15.89 40.61 0.14
CA LEU A 379 14.73 39.76 -0.11
C LEU A 379 14.20 39.05 1.14
N SER A 380 15.10 38.67 2.05
CA SER A 380 14.73 38.04 3.32
C SER A 380 14.18 39.05 4.33
N GLY A 381 14.51 40.34 4.20
CA GLY A 381 14.13 41.36 5.18
C GLY A 381 14.66 41.06 6.58
N GLY A 382 15.79 40.35 6.68
CA GLY A 382 16.35 39.88 7.95
C GLY A 382 15.65 38.64 8.53
N SER A 383 14.68 38.05 7.83
CA SER A 383 14.07 36.79 8.25
C SER A 383 15.09 35.64 8.23
N ARG A 384 15.05 34.82 9.27
CA ARG A 384 15.85 33.61 9.39
C ARG A 384 15.12 32.35 8.95
N ILE A 385 13.82 32.48 8.65
CA ILE A 385 12.98 31.41 8.12
C ILE A 385 12.73 31.74 6.65
N LEU A 386 13.37 30.95 5.79
CA LEU A 386 13.36 31.14 4.35
C LEU A 386 12.52 30.04 3.71
N VAL A 387 11.54 30.44 2.92
CA VAL A 387 10.62 29.57 2.19
C VAL A 387 10.71 29.93 0.73
N GLY A 388 10.62 28.94 -0.17
CA GLY A 388 10.43 29.23 -1.59
C GLY A 388 10.99 28.13 -2.48
N HIS A 389 11.02 28.40 -3.79
CA HIS A 389 11.73 27.56 -4.76
C HIS A 389 13.26 27.77 -4.67
N VAL A 390 13.74 27.86 -3.43
CA VAL A 390 15.14 27.96 -3.07
C VAL A 390 15.69 26.55 -2.93
N THR A 391 16.92 26.41 -3.35
CA THR A 391 17.61 25.14 -3.40
C THR A 391 18.81 25.14 -2.47
N ASN A 392 19.51 24.00 -2.35
CA ASN A 392 20.73 23.90 -1.54
C ASN A 392 21.82 24.91 -1.90
N CYS A 393 21.78 25.52 -3.09
CA CYS A 393 22.74 26.55 -3.49
C CYS A 393 22.66 27.82 -2.65
N ILE A 394 21.55 28.06 -1.93
CA ILE A 394 21.37 29.26 -1.11
C ILE A 394 22.39 29.38 0.03
N GLU A 395 22.97 28.27 0.48
CA GLU A 395 24.02 28.28 1.51
C GLU A 395 25.25 29.10 1.11
N ARG A 396 25.49 29.29 -0.19
CA ARG A 396 26.62 30.10 -0.70
C ARG A 396 26.50 31.59 -0.35
N TYR A 397 25.28 32.04 -0.04
CA TYR A 397 24.97 33.43 0.30
C TYR A 397 24.71 33.62 1.80
N LEU A 398 24.81 32.56 2.60
CA LEU A 398 24.58 32.59 4.04
C LEU A 398 25.89 32.50 4.81
N PRO A 399 26.03 33.20 5.95
CA PRO A 399 27.26 33.18 6.75
C PRO A 399 27.48 31.83 7.46
N LYS A 400 26.40 31.07 7.67
CA LYS A 400 26.39 29.75 8.32
C LYS A 400 25.57 28.79 7.46
N LYS A 401 25.96 27.52 7.45
CA LYS A 401 25.20 26.46 6.77
C LYS A 401 23.78 26.39 7.35
N PRO A 402 22.73 26.52 6.53
CA PRO A 402 21.36 26.49 7.00
C PRO A 402 20.90 25.07 7.33
N LEU A 403 19.79 25.00 8.06
CA LEU A 403 19.04 23.78 8.32
C LEU A 403 17.97 23.61 7.25
N TYR A 404 18.14 22.61 6.38
CA TYR A 404 17.18 22.32 5.32
C TYR A 404 16.06 21.42 5.79
N ILE A 405 14.83 21.80 5.51
CA ILE A 405 13.64 20.96 5.72
C ILE A 405 12.83 20.88 4.44
N THR A 406 12.13 19.78 4.23
CA THR A 406 11.25 19.64 3.05
C THR A 406 10.10 18.66 3.30
N MET A 407 9.17 18.63 2.34
CA MET A 407 8.05 17.69 2.27
C MET A 407 8.11 16.97 0.92
N LEU A 408 8.00 15.64 0.94
CA LEU A 408 7.93 14.81 -0.27
C LEU A 408 6.54 14.19 -0.43
N ARG A 409 6.27 13.68 -1.63
CA ARG A 409 5.01 13.03 -2.00
C ARG A 409 5.27 11.94 -3.03
N HIS A 410 4.46 10.90 -3.07
CA HIS A 410 4.58 9.87 -4.11
C HIS A 410 4.54 10.53 -5.51
N PRO A 411 5.47 10.20 -6.43
CA PRO A 411 5.65 10.94 -7.68
C PRO A 411 4.41 10.95 -8.58
N VAL A 412 3.65 9.85 -8.59
CA VAL A 412 2.36 9.78 -9.30
C VAL A 412 1.34 10.78 -8.76
N GLU A 413 1.11 10.76 -7.45
CA GLU A 413 0.18 11.65 -6.77
C GLU A 413 0.58 13.13 -6.93
N ARG A 414 1.90 13.40 -6.88
CA ARG A 414 2.46 14.73 -7.11
C ARG A 414 2.25 15.20 -8.55
N THR A 415 2.46 14.32 -9.54
CA THR A 415 2.28 14.62 -10.97
C THR A 415 0.82 14.91 -11.32
N ILE A 416 -0.11 14.06 -10.88
CA ILE A 416 -1.55 14.27 -11.05
C ILE A 416 -1.96 15.59 -10.39
N SER A 417 -1.54 15.82 -9.15
CA SER A 417 -1.85 17.06 -8.43
C SER A 417 -1.27 18.31 -9.09
N ALA A 418 -0.10 18.21 -9.73
CA ALA A 418 0.52 19.28 -10.50
C ALA A 418 -0.25 19.60 -11.78
N TYR A 419 -0.67 18.58 -12.54
CA TYR A 419 -1.47 18.77 -13.74
C TYR A 419 -2.80 19.50 -13.45
N TYR A 420 -3.58 19.05 -12.45
CA TYR A 420 -4.82 19.74 -12.06
C TYR A 420 -4.59 21.10 -11.41
N HIS A 421 -3.38 21.37 -10.89
CA HIS A 421 -3.02 22.71 -10.47
C HIS A 421 -2.76 23.61 -11.69
N THR A 422 -1.99 23.15 -12.67
CA THR A 422 -1.74 23.87 -13.93
C THR A 422 -3.04 24.20 -14.66
N GLN A 423 -4.05 23.31 -14.64
CA GLN A 423 -5.37 23.60 -15.20
C GLN A 423 -6.13 24.75 -14.50
N ARG A 424 -5.84 25.02 -13.22
CA ARG A 424 -6.53 26.05 -12.43
C ARG A 424 -5.76 27.36 -12.33
N ASP A 425 -4.45 27.29 -12.50
CA ASP A 425 -3.52 28.41 -12.38
C ASP A 425 -3.40 29.12 -13.74
N GLU A 426 -4.14 30.22 -13.91
CA GLU A 426 -4.20 30.98 -15.17
C GLU A 426 -2.86 31.60 -15.56
N ASP A 427 -2.00 31.87 -14.58
CA ASP A 427 -0.65 32.43 -14.78
C ASP A 427 0.38 31.35 -15.15
N ASN A 428 0.01 30.07 -15.11
CA ASN A 428 0.92 28.98 -15.44
C ASN A 428 1.22 28.93 -16.95
N LEU A 429 2.50 28.83 -17.31
CA LEU A 429 2.96 28.74 -18.71
C LEU A 429 2.22 27.65 -19.51
N PHE A 430 1.86 26.54 -18.86
CA PHE A 430 1.20 25.40 -19.50
C PHE A 430 -0.32 25.36 -19.29
N HIS A 431 -0.93 26.41 -18.70
CA HIS A 431 -2.36 26.46 -18.39
C HIS A 431 -3.23 26.14 -19.61
N GLN A 432 -3.02 26.87 -20.72
CA GLN A 432 -3.80 26.68 -21.94
C GLN A 432 -3.66 25.27 -22.53
N LEU A 433 -2.50 24.64 -22.35
CA LEU A 433 -2.25 23.29 -22.84
C LEU A 433 -2.95 22.25 -21.94
N ALA A 434 -2.82 22.40 -20.62
CA ALA A 434 -3.45 21.51 -19.64
C ALA A 434 -4.98 21.54 -19.72
N CYS A 435 -5.58 22.69 -20.03
CA CYS A 435 -7.04 22.80 -20.23
C CYS A 435 -7.54 22.15 -21.53
N LYS A 436 -6.64 21.90 -22.51
CA LYS A 436 -7.00 21.35 -23.84
C LYS A 436 -6.67 19.86 -23.99
N GLN A 437 -5.84 19.30 -23.12
CA GLN A 437 -5.33 17.94 -23.21
C GLN A 437 -5.60 17.19 -21.91
N ASP A 438 -5.89 15.90 -22.03
CA ASP A 438 -5.86 14.99 -20.88
C ASP A 438 -4.42 14.80 -20.36
N LEU A 439 -4.28 14.20 -19.18
CA LEU A 439 -2.97 14.02 -18.53
C LEU A 439 -1.98 13.26 -19.42
N GLU A 440 -2.44 12.24 -20.15
CA GLU A 440 -1.58 11.44 -21.03
C GLU A 440 -1.00 12.29 -22.17
N ASN A 441 -1.85 12.99 -22.92
CA ASN A 441 -1.39 13.81 -24.05
C ASN A 441 -0.61 15.04 -23.59
N PHE A 442 -0.97 15.59 -22.42
CA PHE A 442 -0.23 16.68 -21.79
C PHE A 442 1.22 16.29 -21.50
N LEU A 443 1.44 15.09 -20.94
CA LEU A 443 2.76 14.57 -20.60
C LEU A 443 3.59 14.12 -21.81
N LYS A 444 2.97 13.88 -22.98
CA LYS A 444 3.69 13.60 -24.24
C LYS A 444 4.42 14.84 -24.80
N ASN A 445 4.04 16.04 -24.38
CA ASN A 445 4.75 17.26 -24.79
C ASN A 445 6.13 17.33 -24.10
N GLN A 446 7.21 17.41 -24.88
CA GLN A 446 8.57 17.41 -24.35
C GLN A 446 8.86 18.57 -23.38
N GLN A 447 8.33 19.77 -23.64
CA GLN A 447 8.53 20.92 -22.75
C GLN A 447 7.82 20.73 -21.40
N VAL A 448 6.62 20.15 -21.43
CA VAL A 448 5.89 19.76 -20.22
C VAL A 448 6.64 18.67 -19.47
N ARG A 449 7.06 17.61 -20.16
CA ARG A 449 7.82 16.50 -19.56
C ARG A 449 9.05 17.01 -18.83
N ASN A 450 9.82 17.90 -19.46
CA ASN A 450 11.00 18.54 -18.86
C ASN A 450 10.67 19.37 -17.60
N TYR A 451 9.42 19.80 -17.40
CA TYR A 451 8.99 20.54 -16.20
C TYR A 451 8.48 19.62 -15.08
N TYR A 452 8.01 18.42 -15.43
CA TYR A 452 7.39 17.48 -14.49
C TYR A 452 8.34 16.38 -14.01
N GLU A 453 9.29 15.97 -14.85
CA GLU A 453 10.26 14.90 -14.63
C GLU A 453 11.18 15.16 -13.42
N ASN A 454 11.23 14.17 -12.53
CA ASN A 454 12.09 14.08 -11.35
C ASN A 454 12.15 15.39 -10.54
N LEU A 455 11.00 16.06 -10.38
CA LEU A 455 10.98 17.41 -9.83
C LEU A 455 11.45 17.45 -8.36
N MET A 456 11.11 16.46 -7.54
CA MET A 456 11.54 16.43 -6.14
C MET A 456 13.07 16.31 -6.05
N ALA A 457 13.64 15.40 -6.81
CA ALA A 457 15.08 15.18 -6.93
C ALA A 457 15.80 16.45 -7.40
N ARG A 458 15.24 17.17 -8.38
CA ARG A 458 15.79 18.44 -8.89
C ARG A 458 15.90 19.51 -7.82
N HIS A 459 14.87 19.67 -6.99
CA HIS A 459 14.87 20.68 -5.94
C HIS A 459 15.90 20.38 -4.84
N ILE A 460 16.13 19.09 -4.55
CA ILE A 460 17.11 18.68 -3.53
C ILE A 460 18.54 18.65 -4.09
N ALA A 461 18.72 18.23 -5.34
CA ALA A 461 20.03 18.10 -5.99
C ALA A 461 20.61 19.45 -6.41
N ALA A 462 19.80 20.29 -7.06
CA ALA A 462 19.98 21.69 -7.46
C ALA A 462 21.31 22.18 -8.08
N ASP A 463 22.46 21.75 -7.59
CA ASP A 463 23.80 22.05 -8.11
C ASP A 463 24.18 21.16 -9.30
N TYR A 464 23.42 20.09 -9.57
CA TYR A 464 23.73 19.12 -10.61
C TYR A 464 22.89 19.34 -11.87
N PRO A 465 23.45 19.14 -13.08
CA PRO A 465 22.68 19.11 -14.31
C PRO A 465 21.55 18.08 -14.19
N TRP A 466 20.32 18.51 -14.45
CA TRP A 466 19.15 17.65 -14.30
C TRP A 466 19.19 16.43 -15.22
N GLN A 467 19.92 16.50 -16.33
CA GLN A 467 20.17 15.38 -17.25
C GLN A 467 21.01 14.25 -16.64
N GLU A 468 21.72 14.51 -15.53
CA GLU A 468 22.62 13.56 -14.88
C GLU A 468 22.09 13.11 -13.49
N LEU A 469 20.85 13.45 -13.13
CA LEU A 469 20.27 13.14 -11.82
C LEU A 469 20.33 11.66 -11.43
N SER A 470 20.12 10.76 -12.40
CA SER A 470 20.19 9.31 -12.18
C SER A 470 21.58 8.83 -11.76
N GLN A 471 22.64 9.60 -12.06
CA GLN A 471 24.01 9.31 -11.63
C GLN A 471 24.32 9.85 -10.22
N HIS A 472 23.43 10.67 -9.67
CA HIS A 472 23.63 11.40 -8.41
C HIS A 472 22.58 11.06 -7.33
N VAL A 473 21.83 9.97 -7.49
CA VAL A 473 20.78 9.56 -6.54
C VAL A 473 21.33 9.39 -5.12
N ASP A 474 22.53 8.81 -4.96
CA ASP A 474 23.15 8.62 -3.65
C ASP A 474 23.50 9.95 -2.95
N ILE A 475 23.87 10.97 -3.72
CA ILE A 475 24.12 12.33 -3.20
C ILE A 475 22.82 12.95 -2.71
N ILE A 476 21.73 12.74 -3.43
CA ILE A 476 20.39 13.22 -3.04
C ILE A 476 19.96 12.52 -1.73
N LYS A 477 20.14 11.20 -1.63
CA LYS A 477 19.87 10.44 -0.41
C LYS A 477 20.73 10.95 0.76
N GLN A 478 22.01 11.22 0.55
CA GLN A 478 22.89 11.78 1.58
C GLN A 478 22.41 13.16 2.07
N ARG A 479 21.92 14.01 1.15
CA ARG A 479 21.34 15.31 1.50
C ARG A 479 20.05 15.16 2.32
N ILE A 480 19.15 14.27 1.90
CA ILE A 480 17.94 13.91 2.65
C ILE A 480 18.30 13.41 4.06
N GLU A 481 19.36 12.62 4.19
CA GLU A 481 19.85 12.12 5.47
C GLU A 481 20.38 13.22 6.39
N GLN A 482 20.99 14.27 5.83
CA GLN A 482 21.47 15.44 6.58
C GLN A 482 20.35 16.42 6.97
N MET A 483 19.18 16.35 6.32
CA MET A 483 18.07 17.23 6.64
C MET A 483 17.54 16.91 8.05
N PRO A 484 17.43 17.90 8.95
CA PRO A 484 16.82 17.69 10.26
C PRO A 484 15.37 17.22 10.22
N PHE A 485 14.66 17.49 9.12
CA PHE A 485 13.29 17.05 8.91
C PHE A 485 12.97 16.86 7.42
N VAL A 486 12.39 15.70 7.09
CA VAL A 486 11.76 15.42 5.80
C VAL A 486 10.41 14.77 6.07
N GLY A 487 9.33 15.48 5.76
CA GLY A 487 7.97 14.96 5.94
C GLY A 487 7.42 14.28 4.68
N ILE A 488 6.38 13.49 4.86
CA ILE A 488 5.70 12.75 3.79
C ILE A 488 4.26 13.22 3.70
N THR A 489 3.83 13.68 2.51
CA THR A 489 2.51 14.25 2.28
C THR A 489 1.39 13.26 2.61
N GLU A 490 1.56 11.98 2.29
CA GLU A 490 0.61 10.92 2.64
C GLU A 490 0.45 10.71 4.16
N TYR A 491 1.43 11.18 4.94
CA TYR A 491 1.45 11.11 6.40
C TYR A 491 1.56 12.52 7.00
N PHE A 492 0.80 13.48 6.45
CA PHE A 492 0.94 14.90 6.80
C PHE A 492 0.78 15.15 8.30
N GLU A 493 -0.22 14.58 8.95
CA GLU A 493 -0.47 14.78 10.40
C GLU A 493 0.70 14.24 11.24
N GLN A 494 1.22 13.07 10.90
CA GLN A 494 2.42 12.49 11.52
C GLN A 494 3.68 13.31 11.23
N SER A 495 3.76 13.90 10.04
CA SER A 495 4.86 14.77 9.64
C SER A 495 4.89 16.03 10.49
N ILE A 496 3.74 16.64 10.78
CA ILE A 496 3.69 17.80 11.67
C ILE A 496 4.01 17.42 13.12
N LEU A 497 3.51 16.28 13.61
CA LEU A 497 3.90 15.77 14.94
C LEU A 497 5.42 15.61 15.07
N LEU A 498 6.05 14.94 14.09
CA LEU A 498 7.49 14.72 14.07
C LEU A 498 8.26 16.04 14.02
N LEU A 499 7.80 16.99 13.22
CA LEU A 499 8.38 18.32 13.15
C LEU A 499 8.34 19.02 14.52
N HIS A 500 7.18 19.05 15.16
CA HIS A 500 6.99 19.70 16.46
C HIS A 500 7.87 19.06 17.53
N HIS A 501 7.94 17.74 17.57
CA HIS A 501 8.84 17.04 18.49
C HIS A 501 10.31 17.36 18.22
N ARG A 502 10.72 17.31 16.94
CA ARG A 502 12.11 17.51 16.54
C ARG A 502 12.62 18.90 16.88
N PHE A 503 11.79 19.93 16.75
CA PHE A 503 12.15 21.31 17.07
C PHE A 503 11.65 21.80 18.43
N GLY A 504 10.92 20.97 19.18
CA GLY A 504 10.34 21.33 20.46
C GLY A 504 9.25 22.41 20.39
N TRP A 505 8.54 22.50 19.27
CA TRP A 505 7.46 23.47 19.04
C TRP A 505 6.17 23.08 19.76
N GLN A 506 5.31 24.07 20.04
CA GLN A 506 4.03 23.80 20.69
C GLN A 506 3.07 23.07 19.76
N TYR A 507 2.26 22.18 20.33
CA TYR A 507 1.25 21.46 19.57
C TYR A 507 -0.05 22.26 19.45
N HIS A 508 -0.65 22.26 18.26
CA HIS A 508 -1.95 22.89 18.02
C HIS A 508 -2.95 21.85 17.52
N ASP A 509 -4.15 21.82 18.10
CA ASP A 509 -5.19 20.82 17.80
C ASP A 509 -5.81 20.96 16.39
N HIS A 510 -5.53 22.06 15.67
CA HIS A 510 -6.06 22.36 14.35
C HIS A 510 -4.95 22.35 13.31
N LEU A 511 -4.85 21.26 12.54
CA LEU A 511 -3.95 21.22 11.39
C LEU A 511 -4.61 21.88 10.17
N PRO A 512 -3.97 22.90 9.56
CA PRO A 512 -4.51 23.50 8.35
C PRO A 512 -4.44 22.51 7.18
N LYS A 513 -5.61 22.09 6.68
CA LYS A 513 -5.72 21.38 5.40
C LYS A 513 -6.15 22.36 4.31
N LEU A 514 -5.20 23.16 3.82
CA LEU A 514 -5.43 24.03 2.68
C LEU A 514 -5.31 23.25 1.37
N ASN A 515 -6.11 23.64 0.36
CA ASN A 515 -6.03 23.14 -1.01
C ASN A 515 -6.24 21.62 -1.19
N ILE A 516 -7.14 21.00 -0.40
CA ILE A 516 -7.77 19.71 -0.78
C ILE A 516 -8.69 20.00 -1.98
N GLY A 517 -8.12 20.21 -3.16
CA GLY A 517 -8.92 20.29 -4.38
C GLY A 517 -9.48 18.91 -4.74
N ASN A 518 -10.55 18.87 -5.54
CA ASN A 518 -11.09 17.66 -6.19
C ASN A 518 -10.10 17.11 -7.22
N THR A 519 -8.92 16.66 -6.76
CA THR A 519 -7.93 16.01 -7.60
C THR A 519 -8.35 14.53 -7.72
N PRO A 520 -8.59 14.02 -8.94
CA PRO A 520 -8.79 12.60 -9.19
C PRO A 520 -7.78 11.71 -8.48
N SER A 521 -8.27 10.61 -7.92
CA SER A 521 -7.42 9.52 -7.42
C SER A 521 -6.65 8.90 -8.57
N ARG A 522 -5.42 8.40 -8.33
CA ARG A 522 -4.62 7.70 -9.34
C ARG A 522 -5.36 6.55 -10.04
N ASN A 523 -6.33 5.94 -9.36
CA ASN A 523 -7.13 4.83 -9.88
C ASN A 523 -8.11 5.25 -11.00
N GLN A 524 -8.30 6.56 -11.21
CA GLN A 524 -9.12 7.09 -12.30
C GLN A 524 -8.35 7.23 -13.61
N PHE A 525 -7.06 6.89 -13.64
CA PHE A 525 -6.21 6.93 -14.83
C PHE A 525 -5.85 5.52 -15.30
N PRO A 526 -5.75 5.29 -16.63
CA PRO A 526 -5.26 4.03 -17.16
C PRO A 526 -3.86 3.67 -16.66
N GLN A 527 -3.59 2.38 -16.47
CA GLN A 527 -2.32 1.91 -15.91
C GLN A 527 -1.12 2.35 -16.75
N HIS A 528 -1.22 2.38 -18.08
CA HIS A 528 -0.13 2.83 -18.95
C HIS A 528 0.23 4.31 -18.74
N VAL A 529 -0.71 5.15 -18.31
CA VAL A 529 -0.45 6.55 -17.94
C VAL A 529 0.31 6.60 -16.62
N ILE A 530 -0.08 5.78 -15.65
CA ILE A 530 0.61 5.65 -14.36
C ILE A 530 2.05 5.17 -14.58
N ASP A 531 2.25 4.18 -15.43
CA ASP A 531 3.56 3.63 -15.76
C ASP A 531 4.44 4.68 -16.46
N ALA A 532 3.89 5.46 -17.39
CA ALA A 532 4.61 6.57 -18.02
C ALA A 532 5.03 7.66 -17.02
N ILE A 533 4.19 7.95 -16.02
CA ILE A 533 4.54 8.87 -14.92
C ILE A 533 5.66 8.29 -14.06
N LEU A 534 5.62 7.00 -13.73
CA LEU A 534 6.68 6.34 -12.97
C LEU A 534 7.98 6.28 -13.76
N GLU A 535 7.93 6.01 -15.05
CA GLU A 535 9.09 5.96 -15.93
C GLU A 535 9.82 7.30 -16.01
N MET A 536 9.09 8.42 -16.14
CA MET A 536 9.73 9.75 -16.12
C MET A 536 10.17 10.19 -14.71
N ASN A 537 9.71 9.53 -13.63
CA ASN A 537 9.98 9.93 -12.25
C ASN A 537 10.71 8.83 -11.45
N GLN A 538 11.57 8.05 -12.10
CA GLN A 538 12.28 6.94 -11.45
C GLN A 538 13.16 7.40 -10.28
N VAL A 539 13.89 8.51 -10.43
CA VAL A 539 14.75 9.06 -9.37
C VAL A 539 13.89 9.57 -8.22
N ASP A 540 12.81 10.30 -8.53
CA ASP A 540 11.83 10.77 -7.54
C ASP A 540 11.22 9.61 -6.74
N LEU A 541 10.88 8.51 -7.39
CA LEU A 541 10.34 7.32 -6.73
C LEU A 541 11.36 6.71 -5.76
N GLU A 542 12.61 6.60 -6.18
CA GLU A 542 13.68 6.04 -5.36
C GLU A 542 13.96 6.89 -4.12
N ILE A 543 14.10 8.20 -4.27
CA ILE A 543 14.35 9.11 -3.13
C ILE A 543 13.12 9.22 -2.23
N TYR A 544 11.90 9.12 -2.78
CA TYR A 544 10.67 9.09 -2.01
C TYR A 544 10.65 7.88 -1.07
N HIS A 545 10.98 6.68 -1.58
CA HIS A 545 11.03 5.46 -0.75
C HIS A 545 12.09 5.57 0.34
N PHE A 546 13.28 6.05 0.00
CA PHE A 546 14.34 6.29 0.97
C PHE A 546 13.91 7.27 2.07
N ALA A 547 13.36 8.42 1.69
CA ALA A 547 12.88 9.43 2.64
C ALA A 547 11.73 8.91 3.49
N LYS A 548 10.79 8.15 2.91
CA LYS A 548 9.66 7.55 3.63
C LYS A 548 10.14 6.56 4.69
N GLN A 549 11.13 5.70 4.38
CA GLN A 549 11.72 4.79 5.36
C GLN A 549 12.33 5.54 6.53
N ARG A 550 13.12 6.59 6.27
CA ARG A 550 13.72 7.44 7.31
C ARG A 550 12.67 8.18 8.14
N PHE A 551 11.68 8.76 7.47
CA PHE A 551 10.56 9.42 8.12
C PHE A 551 9.86 8.48 9.09
N MET A 552 9.58 7.24 8.67
CA MET A 552 8.97 6.24 9.55
C MET A 552 9.84 5.99 10.76
N LEU A 553 11.13 5.66 10.59
CA LEU A 553 12.06 5.43 11.70
C LEU A 553 12.11 6.60 12.68
N ASN A 554 12.23 7.84 12.19
CA ASN A 554 12.24 9.05 13.01
C ASN A 554 10.91 9.24 13.77
N TYR A 555 9.78 8.92 13.13
CA TYR A 555 8.47 8.95 13.75
C TYR A 555 8.34 7.90 14.87
N GLN A 556 8.87 6.68 14.66
CA GLN A 556 8.89 5.64 15.72
C GLN A 556 9.72 6.12 16.91
N GLN A 557 10.89 6.70 16.65
CA GLN A 557 11.76 7.22 17.70
C GLN A 557 11.09 8.37 18.47
N MET A 558 10.42 9.29 17.78
CA MET A 558 9.63 10.33 18.44
C MET A 558 8.60 9.73 19.39
N LEU A 559 7.82 8.74 18.94
CA LEU A 559 6.80 8.11 19.77
C LEU A 559 7.45 7.50 21.02
N PHE A 560 8.55 6.79 20.85
CA PHE A 560 9.33 6.27 21.98
C PHE A 560 9.74 7.38 22.98
N ASP A 561 10.32 8.47 22.50
CA ASP A 561 10.75 9.60 23.35
C ASP A 561 9.57 10.22 24.12
N LEU A 562 8.44 10.43 23.45
CA LEU A 562 7.23 11.02 24.04
C LEU A 562 6.70 10.18 25.21
N PHE A 563 6.86 8.87 25.16
CA PHE A 563 6.34 7.97 26.18
C PHE A 563 7.35 7.59 27.28
N THR A 564 8.64 7.89 27.12
CA THR A 564 9.72 7.43 28.03
C THR A 564 10.39 8.55 28.84
N THR A 565 10.23 9.81 28.45
CA THR A 565 10.88 10.95 29.13
C THR A 565 9.90 11.70 30.05
N GLU A 566 10.38 12.16 31.22
CA GLU A 566 9.60 13.06 32.09
C GLU A 566 9.41 14.39 31.36
N HIS A 567 8.15 14.73 31.04
CA HIS A 567 7.86 15.97 30.35
C HIS A 567 7.24 17.03 31.28
N PRO A 568 7.54 18.32 31.08
CA PRO A 568 6.71 19.40 31.62
C PRO A 568 5.28 19.30 31.06
N SER A 569 4.31 19.89 31.77
CA SER A 569 2.86 19.81 31.49
C SER A 569 2.43 20.08 30.05
N SER A 570 3.26 20.74 29.23
CA SER A 570 3.04 21.01 27.80
C SER A 570 3.22 19.81 26.86
N ALA A 571 3.85 18.70 27.28
CA ALA A 571 3.90 17.48 26.45
C ALA A 571 2.68 16.56 26.62
N THR A 572 1.82 16.85 27.60
CA THR A 572 0.56 16.13 27.80
C THR A 572 -0.29 16.21 26.54
N ASP A 573 -0.30 17.35 25.85
CA ASP A 573 -1.07 17.56 24.61
C ASP A 573 -0.44 16.81 23.41
N ALA A 574 0.89 16.78 23.30
CA ALA A 574 1.59 16.01 22.26
C ALA A 574 1.37 14.50 22.44
N ILE A 575 1.42 14.01 23.69
CA ILE A 575 1.12 12.61 24.04
C ILE A 575 -0.35 12.31 23.78
N ILE A 576 -1.28 13.17 24.20
CA ILE A 576 -2.73 13.00 23.93
C ILE A 576 -3.00 13.01 22.43
N HIS A 577 -2.34 13.87 21.66
CA HIS A 577 -2.56 13.96 20.23
C HIS A 577 -1.93 12.79 19.46
N ALA A 578 -0.72 12.37 19.84
CA ALA A 578 -0.11 11.13 19.35
C ALA A 578 -1.01 9.93 19.68
N LEU A 579 -1.50 9.83 20.92
CA LEU A 579 -2.46 8.81 21.34
C LEU A 579 -3.80 8.91 20.60
N ARG A 580 -4.30 10.10 20.25
CA ARG A 580 -5.54 10.29 19.44
C ARG A 580 -5.33 9.82 18.00
N ILE A 581 -4.20 10.15 17.37
CA ILE A 581 -3.85 9.69 16.03
C ILE A 581 -3.66 8.18 16.02
N ILE A 582 -2.88 7.66 16.97
CA ILE A 582 -2.69 6.24 17.20
C ILE A 582 -4.05 5.57 17.47
N TYR A 583 -4.91 6.13 18.32
CA TYR A 583 -6.24 5.59 18.62
C TYR A 583 -7.16 5.59 17.40
N ARG A 584 -7.20 6.65 16.59
CA ARG A 584 -7.96 6.68 15.32
C ARG A 584 -7.46 5.63 14.33
N GLN A 585 -6.15 5.35 14.32
CA GLN A 585 -5.54 4.31 13.49
C GLN A 585 -5.69 2.90 14.09
N LEU A 586 -5.80 2.79 15.42
CA LEU A 586 -5.90 1.55 16.19
C LEU A 586 -7.34 1.08 16.41
N VAL A 587 -8.37 1.93 16.45
CA VAL A 587 -9.76 1.48 16.60
C VAL A 587 -10.15 0.45 15.52
N PRO A 588 -9.75 0.63 14.24
CA PRO A 588 -9.93 -0.42 13.23
C PRO A 588 -9.05 -1.66 13.46
N LEU A 589 -7.86 -1.51 14.04
CA LEU A 589 -6.83 -2.56 14.22
C LEU A 589 -7.04 -3.41 15.48
N ARG A 590 -7.55 -2.84 16.58
CA ARG A 590 -7.76 -3.49 17.88
C ARG A 590 -9.12 -4.16 18.02
N ALA A 591 -10.17 -3.68 17.32
CA ALA A 591 -11.40 -4.45 17.15
C ALA A 591 -11.11 -5.84 16.54
N ARG A 592 -10.05 -5.95 15.73
CA ARG A 592 -9.61 -7.18 15.06
C ARG A 592 -8.78 -8.12 15.95
N LEU A 593 -8.03 -7.59 16.93
CA LEU A 593 -7.25 -8.40 17.88
C LEU A 593 -8.09 -8.86 19.09
N PHE A 594 -9.02 -8.04 19.57
CA PHE A 594 -9.92 -8.39 20.69
C PHE A 594 -10.85 -9.56 20.35
N LEU A 595 -11.36 -9.61 19.10
CA LEU A 595 -12.21 -10.73 18.63
C LEU A 595 -11.43 -12.03 18.35
N ARG A 596 -10.09 -11.95 18.21
CA ARG A 596 -9.21 -13.10 18.03
C ARG A 596 -9.01 -13.89 19.33
N ASN A 597 -8.99 -13.22 20.49
CA ASN A 597 -8.79 -13.87 21.79
C ASN A 597 -10.06 -14.49 22.39
N LEU A 598 -11.25 -14.04 22.00
CA LEU A 598 -12.52 -14.67 22.40
C LEU A 598 -12.76 -16.05 21.75
N ARG A 599 -11.97 -16.46 20.74
CA ARG A 599 -12.20 -17.68 19.96
C ARG A 599 -11.17 -18.78 20.10
N THR A 600 -10.06 -18.55 20.79
CA THR A 600 -9.02 -19.57 20.99
C THR A 600 -9.19 -20.42 22.24
N GLY A 601 -10.27 -20.24 23.01
CA GLY A 601 -10.84 -21.30 23.84
C GLY A 601 -9.92 -21.94 24.88
N ASN A 602 -9.15 -21.15 25.63
CA ASN A 602 -8.51 -21.61 26.87
C ASN A 602 -9.09 -20.88 28.09
N LEU A 603 -10.34 -21.19 28.41
CA LEU A 603 -10.85 -21.13 29.78
C LEU A 603 -11.56 -22.46 30.03
N SER A 604 -10.82 -23.44 30.55
CA SER A 604 -11.44 -24.48 31.36
C SER A 604 -11.93 -23.81 32.64
N ALA A 605 -13.21 -24.00 32.94
CA ALA A 605 -13.86 -23.52 34.15
C ALA A 605 -13.03 -23.82 35.42
N GLY A 606 -12.89 -22.81 36.28
CA GLY A 606 -12.21 -22.83 37.56
C GLY A 606 -12.04 -21.43 38.10
#